data_AF-A0A9P4MU90-F1
#
_entry.id   AF-A0A9P4MU90-F1
#
_cell.length_a   1.000
_cell.length_b   1.000
_cell.length_c   1.000
_cell.angle_alpha   90.00
_cell.angle_beta   90.00
_cell.angle_gamma   90.00
#
_symmetry.space_group_name_H-M   'P 1'
#
loop_
_entity.id
_entity.type
_entity.pdbx_description
1 polymer ?
#
loop_
_entity_poly.entity_id
_entity_poly.type
_entity_poly.pdbx_seq_one_letter_code
_entity_poly.pdbx_strand_id
1 'polypeptide(L)'
;YSTELASSGRAGCKSVECKKAGTKIDKGELRFGVLVTIQDHQSWTWRHWGCTTPVQIAHLKDESGGDTDMVDGYDELPAELQEKVRTALEVGHVADEDWRGVSPLEPFTTSISCFSQIRMSR
;
A
#
# COMPACT_ATOMS: atom_id res chain seq x y z
N TYR A 1 -8.42 -11.53 -1.90
CA TYR A 1 -7.89 -10.15 -2.03
C TYR A 1 -8.83 -9.29 -2.88
N SER A 2 -8.80 -7.96 -2.77
CA SER A 2 -9.69 -7.06 -3.54
C SER A 2 -8.98 -5.85 -4.15
N THR A 3 -9.43 -5.42 -5.33
CA THR A 3 -9.00 -4.19 -6.01
C THR A 3 -10.23 -3.36 -6.36
N GLU A 4 -10.34 -2.15 -5.83
CA GLU A 4 -11.51 -1.29 -6.05
C GLU A 4 -11.12 0.19 -6.10
N LEU A 5 -12.01 1.00 -6.68
CA LEU A 5 -11.96 2.45 -6.55
C LEU A 5 -12.50 2.85 -5.18
N ALA A 6 -11.77 3.72 -4.49
CA ALA A 6 -12.15 4.15 -3.16
C ALA A 6 -13.52 4.87 -3.17
N SER A 7 -14.54 4.22 -2.58
CA SER A 7 -15.88 4.80 -2.44
C SER A 7 -15.93 6.01 -1.48
N SER A 8 -14.98 6.08 -0.54
CA SER A 8 -14.85 7.19 0.42
C SER A 8 -13.40 7.43 0.86
N GLY A 9 -13.09 8.68 1.18
CA GLY A 9 -11.77 9.17 1.63
C GLY A 9 -11.37 8.81 3.06
N ARG A 10 -11.98 7.79 3.67
CA ARG A 10 -11.82 7.46 5.10
C ARG A 10 -10.78 6.38 5.36
N ALA A 11 -10.48 5.56 4.36
CA ALA A 11 -9.53 4.46 4.49
C ALA A 11 -8.11 5.01 4.58
N GLY A 12 -7.36 4.60 5.61
CA GLY A 12 -5.93 4.89 5.74
C GLY A 12 -5.11 3.77 5.14
N CYS A 13 -4.04 4.11 4.42
CA CYS A 13 -3.11 3.10 3.90
C CYS A 13 -2.33 2.44 5.04
N LYS A 14 -2.25 1.11 5.00
CA LYS A 14 -1.55 0.29 6.02
C LYS A 14 -0.07 0.09 5.74
N SER A 15 0.47 0.69 4.68
CA SER A 15 1.93 0.80 4.49
C SER A 15 2.54 1.58 5.66
N VAL A 16 3.73 1.17 6.11
CA VAL A 16 4.38 1.74 7.29
C VAL A 16 4.58 3.25 7.13
N GLU A 17 5.02 3.70 5.95
CA GLU A 17 5.31 5.11 5.69
C GLU A 17 4.04 5.95 5.58
N CYS A 18 3.04 5.51 4.82
CA CYS A 18 1.75 6.20 4.76
C CYS A 18 1.02 6.22 6.11
N LYS A 19 1.18 5.17 6.92
CA LYS A 19 0.62 5.11 8.27
C LYS A 19 1.29 6.12 9.21
N LYS A 20 2.61 6.33 9.10
CA LYS A 20 3.33 7.37 9.85
C LYS A 20 2.92 8.78 9.38
N ALA A 21 2.80 8.97 8.07
CA ALA A 21 2.37 10.24 7.49
C ALA A 21 0.87 10.54 7.70
N GLY A 22 0.08 9.56 8.12
CA GLY A 22 -1.38 9.70 8.27
C GLY A 22 -2.11 9.88 6.93
N THR A 23 -1.49 9.47 5.82
CA THR A 23 -2.04 9.64 4.48
C THR A 23 -3.26 8.74 4.30
N LYS A 24 -4.38 9.35 3.90
CA LYS A 24 -5.61 8.65 3.55
C LYS A 24 -5.67 8.38 2.05
N ILE A 25 -6.52 7.44 1.68
CA ILE A 25 -6.82 7.11 0.29
C ILE A 25 -8.02 7.97 -0.11
N ASP A 26 -7.88 8.82 -1.12
CA ASP A 26 -8.93 9.73 -1.53
C ASP A 26 -10.03 9.02 -2.33
N LYS A 27 -11.22 9.62 -2.40
CA LYS A 27 -12.35 9.04 -3.15
C LYS A 27 -12.01 8.98 -4.64
N GLY A 28 -12.23 7.84 -5.27
CA GLY A 28 -11.94 7.62 -6.69
C GLY A 28 -10.49 7.25 -6.99
N GLU A 29 -9.67 7.03 -5.95
CA GLU A 29 -8.32 6.49 -6.11
C GLU A 29 -8.34 4.95 -6.08
N LEU A 30 -7.50 4.31 -6.91
CA LEU A 30 -7.33 2.86 -6.91
C LEU A 30 -6.66 2.40 -5.60
N ARG A 31 -7.32 1.46 -4.91
CA ARG A 31 -6.80 0.86 -3.68
C ARG A 31 -6.80 -0.65 -3.74
N PHE A 32 -5.85 -1.22 -3.00
CA PHE A 32 -5.71 -2.66 -2.82
C PHE A 32 -6.12 -3.05 -1.40
N GLY A 33 -6.99 -4.06 -1.30
CA GLY A 33 -7.55 -4.58 -0.06
C GLY A 33 -7.13 -6.00 0.22
N VAL A 34 -6.70 -6.24 1.45
CA VAL A 34 -6.47 -7.59 1.98
C VAL A 34 -7.49 -7.85 3.09
N LEU A 35 -8.24 -8.94 2.98
CA LEU A 35 -9.12 -9.38 4.04
C LEU A 35 -8.28 -10.07 5.12
N VAL A 36 -8.26 -9.50 6.33
CA VAL A 36 -7.53 -10.06 7.46
C VAL A 36 -8.48 -10.41 8.59
N THR A 37 -8.34 -11.63 9.12
CA THR A 37 -9.13 -12.11 10.26
C THR A 37 -8.33 -11.92 11.55
N ILE A 38 -8.88 -11.15 12.49
CA ILE A 38 -8.29 -10.91 13.81
C ILE A 38 -9.34 -11.30 14.86
N GLN A 39 -9.05 -12.30 15.69
CA GLN A 39 -9.92 -12.75 16.80
C GLN A 39 -11.38 -12.90 16.36
N ASP A 40 -11.62 -13.70 15.30
CA ASP A 40 -12.92 -13.97 14.69
C ASP A 40 -13.60 -12.81 13.93
N HIS A 41 -13.00 -11.61 13.91
CA HIS A 41 -13.47 -10.49 13.12
C HIS A 41 -12.67 -10.36 11.82
N GLN A 42 -13.35 -10.46 10.69
CA GLN A 42 -12.77 -10.16 9.38
C GLN A 42 -12.83 -8.65 9.14
N SER A 43 -11.69 -8.07 8.79
CA SER A 43 -11.58 -6.65 8.49
C SER A 43 -10.74 -6.43 7.24
N TRP A 44 -11.13 -5.45 6.44
CA TRP A 44 -10.37 -5.07 5.25
C TRP A 44 -9.21 -4.15 5.63
N THR A 45 -8.02 -4.53 5.19
CA THR A 45 -6.80 -3.74 5.29
C THR A 45 -6.51 -3.13 3.93
N TRP A 46 -6.71 -1.81 3.82
CA TRP A 46 -6.52 -1.05 2.60
C TRP A 46 -5.10 -0.49 2.46
N ARG A 47 -4.62 -0.42 1.23
CA ARG A 47 -3.35 0.20 0.82
C ARG A 47 -3.58 1.01 -0.46
N HIS A 48 -2.81 2.08 -0.66
CA HIS A 48 -2.73 2.70 -1.98
C HIS A 48 -2.19 1.69 -2.98
N TRP A 49 -2.63 1.77 -4.24
CA TRP A 49 -2.08 0.94 -5.31
C TRP A 49 -0.55 1.01 -5.38
N GLY A 50 0.01 2.22 -5.31
CA GLY A 50 1.45 2.46 -5.28
C GLY A 50 2.21 1.99 -4.03
N CYS A 51 1.49 1.54 -3.00
CA CYS A 51 2.08 0.98 -1.77
C CYS A 51 1.96 -0.55 -1.70
N THR A 52 1.47 -1.17 -2.77
CA THR A 52 1.33 -2.62 -2.89
C THR A 52 2.68 -3.22 -3.25
N THR A 53 3.27 -3.99 -2.34
CA THR A 53 4.59 -4.58 -2.54
C THR A 53 4.53 -5.76 -3.51
N PRO A 54 5.65 -6.13 -4.17
CA PRO A 54 5.71 -7.31 -5.03
C PRO A 54 5.23 -8.59 -4.32
N VAL A 55 5.49 -8.71 -3.01
CA VAL A 55 5.01 -9.83 -2.18
C VAL A 55 3.48 -9.88 -2.13
N GLN A 56 2.80 -8.73 -2.05
CA GLN A 56 1.34 -8.69 -2.07
C GLN A 56 0.78 -9.12 -3.43
N ILE A 57 1.43 -8.71 -4.52
CA ILE A 57 1.06 -9.13 -5.88
C ILE A 57 1.32 -10.63 -6.08
N ALA A 58 2.42 -11.16 -5.54
CA ALA A 58 2.69 -12.60 -5.56
C ALA A 58 1.61 -13.38 -4.82
N HIS A 59 1.23 -12.97 -3.61
CA HIS A 59 0.13 -13.64 -2.88
C HIS A 59 -1.22 -13.50 -3.60
N LEU A 60 -1.48 -12.34 -4.21
CA LEU A 60 -2.66 -12.14 -5.04
C LEU A 60 -2.68 -13.14 -6.21
N LYS A 61 -1.54 -13.30 -6.88
CA LYS A 61 -1.36 -14.26 -7.98
C LYS A 61 -1.53 -15.71 -7.52
N ASP A 62 -0.98 -16.06 -6.36
CA ASP A 62 -1.11 -17.40 -5.79
C ASP A 62 -2.56 -17.73 -5.41
N GLU A 63 -3.29 -16.77 -4.83
CA GLU A 63 -4.69 -16.94 -4.43
C GLU A 63 -5.65 -16.96 -5.64
N SER A 64 -5.36 -16.15 -6.66
CA SER A 64 -6.15 -16.09 -7.90
C SER A 64 -5.79 -17.17 -8.92
N GLY A 65 -4.69 -17.89 -8.73
CA GLY A 65 -4.13 -18.78 -9.75
C GLY A 65 -3.57 -18.03 -10.98
N GLY A 66 -3.37 -16.72 -10.87
CA GLY A 66 -2.98 -15.84 -11.97
C GLY A 66 -4.13 -15.38 -12.86
N ASP A 67 -5.37 -15.62 -12.46
CA ASP A 67 -6.57 -15.18 -13.17
C ASP A 67 -7.09 -13.85 -12.60
N THR A 68 -7.23 -12.83 -13.44
CA THR A 68 -7.77 -11.53 -13.02
C THR A 68 -9.25 -11.61 -12.61
N ASP A 69 -9.99 -12.58 -13.13
CA ASP A 69 -11.43 -12.73 -12.87
C ASP A 69 -11.70 -13.24 -11.44
N MET A 70 -10.69 -13.82 -10.80
CA MET A 70 -10.75 -14.27 -9.40
C MET A 70 -10.43 -13.14 -8.41
N VAL A 71 -10.06 -11.95 -8.90
CA VAL A 71 -9.74 -10.80 -8.05
C VAL A 71 -11.02 -10.00 -7.78
N ASP A 72 -11.38 -9.90 -6.50
CA ASP A 72 -12.60 -9.24 -6.03
C ASP A 72 -12.60 -7.73 -6.39
N GLY A 73 -13.59 -7.29 -7.17
CA GLY A 73 -13.76 -5.89 -7.62
C GLY A 73 -13.03 -5.52 -8.91
N TYR A 74 -12.31 -6.45 -9.57
CA TYR A 74 -11.62 -6.18 -10.83
C TYR A 74 -12.58 -5.80 -11.98
N ASP A 75 -13.73 -6.45 -12.07
CA ASP A 75 -14.77 -6.21 -13.07
C ASP A 75 -15.47 -4.85 -12.92
N GLU A 76 -15.47 -4.27 -11.72
CA GLU A 76 -16.02 -2.94 -11.44
C GLU A 76 -15.06 -1.79 -11.81
N LEU A 77 -13.79 -2.10 -12.11
CA LEU A 77 -12.80 -1.10 -12.49
C LEU A 77 -12.98 -0.63 -13.94
N PRO A 78 -12.67 0.64 -14.26
CA PRO A 78 -12.57 1.09 -15.64
C PRO A 78 -11.43 0.37 -16.37
N ALA A 79 -11.57 0.19 -17.69
CA ALA A 79 -10.63 -0.57 -18.53
C ALA A 79 -9.16 -0.15 -18.36
N GLU A 80 -8.88 1.16 -18.19
CA GLU A 80 -7.53 1.66 -17.95
C GLU A 80 -6.89 1.12 -16.66
N LEU A 81 -7.69 0.94 -15.60
CA LEU A 81 -7.21 0.41 -14.33
C LEU A 81 -7.18 -1.12 -14.33
N GLN A 82 -8.08 -1.76 -15.05
CA GLN A 82 -8.03 -3.21 -15.29
C GLN A 82 -6.71 -3.61 -15.95
N GLU A 83 -6.30 -2.90 -17.00
CA GLU A 83 -5.03 -3.15 -17.67
C GLU A 83 -3.82 -2.96 -16.74
N LYS A 84 -3.87 -1.97 -15.84
CA LYS A 84 -2.83 -1.79 -14.81
C LYS A 84 -2.74 -2.99 -13.85
N VAL A 85 -3.88 -3.48 -13.35
CA VAL A 85 -3.91 -4.61 -12.42
C VAL A 85 -3.43 -5.89 -13.12
N ARG A 86 -3.87 -6.11 -14.36
CA ARG A 86 -3.42 -7.23 -15.20
C ARG A 86 -1.91 -7.19 -15.42
N THR A 87 -1.39 -6.05 -15.86
CA THR A 87 0.06 -5.87 -16.09
C THR A 87 0.83 -6.12 -14.79
N ALA A 88 0.35 -5.62 -13.66
CA ALA A 88 0.99 -5.87 -12.37
C ALA A 88 1.03 -7.35 -11.99
N LEU A 89 -0.02 -8.12 -12.27
CA LEU A 89 -0.07 -9.58 -12.04
C LEU A 89 0.86 -10.38 -12.98
N GLU A 90 0.98 -9.94 -14.23
CA GLU A 90 1.89 -10.54 -15.22
C GLU A 90 3.35 -10.31 -14.80
N VAL A 91 3.72 -9.07 -14.49
CA VAL A 91 5.09 -8.67 -14.15
C VAL A 91 5.44 -8.99 -12.68
N GLY A 92 4.45 -9.09 -11.80
CA GLY A 92 4.62 -9.40 -10.38
C GLY A 92 4.95 -8.20 -9.48
N HIS A 93 4.88 -6.98 -10.00
CA HIS A 93 5.02 -5.74 -9.25
C HIS A 93 4.18 -4.63 -9.85
N VAL A 94 3.89 -3.60 -9.05
CA VAL A 94 3.22 -2.38 -9.52
C VAL A 94 4.15 -1.64 -10.47
N ALA A 95 3.58 -0.98 -11.48
CA ALA A 95 4.34 -0.15 -12.41
C ALA A 95 5.21 0.88 -11.66
N ASP A 96 6.45 1.08 -12.12
CA ASP A 96 7.42 1.96 -11.47
C ASP A 96 6.91 3.40 -11.37
N GLU A 97 6.06 3.85 -12.30
CA GLU A 97 5.47 5.20 -12.27
C GLU A 97 4.46 5.38 -11.14
N ASP A 98 3.79 4.29 -10.72
CA ASP A 98 2.76 4.33 -9.68
C ASP A 98 3.34 4.04 -8.28
N TRP A 99 4.60 3.57 -8.18
CA TRP A 99 5.26 3.18 -6.92
C TRP A 99 5.52 4.37 -5.99
N ARG A 100 5.03 4.29 -4.73
CA ARG A 100 5.10 5.38 -3.73
C ARG A 100 6.02 5.12 -2.54
N GLY A 101 6.82 4.06 -2.54
CA GLY A 101 7.91 3.87 -1.55
C GLY A 101 8.30 2.41 -1.40
N VAL A 102 9.56 2.03 -1.62
CA VAL A 102 10.82 2.63 -1.11
C VAL A 102 11.80 2.98 -2.25
N SER A 103 12.42 4.17 -2.18
CA SER A 103 13.80 4.40 -2.65
C SER A 103 14.74 3.87 -1.55
N PRO A 104 15.69 2.96 -1.81
CA PRO A 104 16.55 2.36 -0.77
C PRO A 104 17.47 3.32 0.00
N LEU A 105 17.39 4.63 -0.23
CA LEU A 105 18.35 5.59 0.27
C LEU A 105 17.67 6.64 1.14
N GLU A 106 17.35 6.31 2.38
CA GLU A 106 17.47 7.29 3.46
C GLU A 106 18.10 6.57 4.66
N PRO A 107 19.42 6.73 4.90
CA PRO A 107 20.03 6.22 6.11
C PRO A 107 19.45 6.96 7.32
N PHE A 108 19.24 6.21 8.41
CA PHE A 108 18.96 6.69 9.75
C PHE A 108 19.58 8.08 10.04
N THR A 109 18.80 9.14 9.86
CA THR A 109 19.14 10.44 10.46
C THR A 109 18.54 10.46 11.85
N THR A 110 19.05 9.58 12.73
CA THR A 110 18.88 9.81 14.17
C THR A 110 19.61 11.10 14.49
N SER A 111 18.81 12.12 14.80
CA SER A 111 19.25 13.47 15.08
C SER A 111 20.42 13.48 16.06
N ILE A 112 21.56 13.96 15.60
CA ILE A 112 22.55 14.59 16.46
C ILE A 112 21.88 15.86 16.99
N SER A 113 21.18 15.74 18.11
CA SER A 113 20.97 16.86 19.03
C SER A 113 21.87 16.59 20.23
N CYS A 114 23.14 16.92 20.04
CA CYS A 114 24.07 17.18 21.12
C CYS A 114 23.44 18.29 21.97
N PHE A 115 22.79 17.90 23.07
CA PHE A 115 22.24 18.83 24.04
C PHE A 115 23.42 19.50 24.75
N SER A 116 23.73 20.69 24.26
CA SER A 116 24.50 21.70 24.96
C SER A 116 23.93 21.92 26.37
N GLN A 117 24.84 22.21 27.30
CA GLN A 117 24.66 22.79 28.65
C GLN A 117 24.58 21.81 29.84
N ILE A 118 25.67 21.76 30.61
CA ILE A 118 25.76 22.10 32.05
C ILE A 118 27.20 22.63 32.26
N ARG A 119 27.37 23.95 32.15
CA ARG A 119 27.57 24.94 33.24
C ARG A 119 28.87 24.80 34.05
N MET A 120 29.71 25.83 33.89
CA MET A 120 30.74 26.32 34.82
C MET A 120 30.26 26.34 36.27
N SER A 121 31.15 26.01 37.23
CA SER A 121 31.53 26.89 38.35
C SER A 121 32.51 26.20 39.32
N ARG A 122 33.66 26.86 39.49
CA ARG A 122 34.61 26.88 40.63
C ARG A 122 35.07 25.57 41.27
#